data_AF-A0A432FTT6-F1
#
_entry.id   AF-A0A432FTT6-F1
#
_cell.length_a   1.000
_cell.length_b   1.000
_cell.length_c   1.000
_cell.angle_alpha   90.00
_cell.angle_beta   90.00
_cell.angle_gamma   90.00
#
_symmetry.space_group_name_H-M   'P 1'
#
loop_
_entity.id
_entity.type
_entity.pdbx_description
1 polymer ?
#
loop_
_entity_poly.entity_id
_entity_poly.type
_entity_poly.pdbx_seq_one_letter_code
_entity_poly.pdbx_strand_id
1 'polypeptide(L)'
;MPFGAFGTSGIPCRLAATGDYPPSLRSPWRAAEVRQVLLEGSIIEDYPEDARGSSCLMLGFGTNERPIHVVCAAKQEYLVVITAYLPDPARWEPGFKRRKNG
;
A
#
# COMPACT_ATOMS: atom_id res chain seq x y z
N MET A 1 -20.40 -33.51 -13.35
CA MET A 1 -18.92 -33.49 -13.30
C MET A 1 -18.47 -32.08 -12.94
N PRO A 2 -17.43 -31.94 -12.11
CA PRO A 2 -17.53 -31.14 -10.89
C PRO A 2 -16.58 -29.94 -10.86
N PHE A 3 -16.88 -29.08 -9.89
CA PHE A 3 -15.97 -28.26 -9.10
C PHE A 3 -14.47 -28.58 -9.28
N GLY A 4 -13.73 -27.61 -9.84
CA GLY A 4 -12.31 -27.45 -9.63
C GLY A 4 -12.10 -26.30 -8.64
N ALA A 5 -11.83 -26.64 -7.39
CA ALA A 5 -11.29 -25.73 -6.39
C ALA A 5 -9.76 -25.56 -6.62
N PHE A 6 -9.21 -24.54 -5.95
CA PHE A 6 -7.81 -24.30 -5.56
C PHE A 6 -7.14 -23.04 -6.13
N GLY A 7 -7.06 -22.05 -5.24
CA GLY A 7 -6.26 -20.84 -5.37
C GLY A 7 -6.52 -19.89 -4.20
N THR A 8 -6.30 -20.39 -2.99
CA THR A 8 -6.48 -19.67 -1.72
C THR A 8 -5.61 -18.42 -1.65
N SER A 9 -6.23 -17.26 -1.81
CA SER A 9 -5.95 -16.06 -1.03
C SER A 9 -7.09 -15.08 -1.27
N GLY A 10 -8.26 -15.44 -0.72
CA GLY A 10 -9.37 -14.52 -0.57
C GLY A 10 -8.98 -13.46 0.43
N ILE A 11 -8.24 -12.45 -0.01
CA ILE A 11 -8.28 -11.15 0.65
C ILE A 11 -9.57 -10.52 0.14
N PRO A 12 -10.64 -10.44 0.96
CA PRO A 12 -11.80 -9.70 0.52
C PRO A 12 -11.35 -8.26 0.29
N CYS A 13 -11.60 -7.74 -0.91
CA CYS A 13 -11.68 -6.31 -1.17
C CYS A 13 -12.80 -5.73 -0.27
N ARG A 14 -12.53 -5.59 1.03
CA ARG A 14 -13.38 -4.85 1.95
C ARG A 14 -12.55 -3.67 2.40
N LEU A 15 -12.77 -2.59 1.65
CA LEU A 15 -12.56 -1.23 2.11
C LEU A 15 -13.21 -1.11 3.50
N ALA A 16 -12.41 -1.12 4.56
CA ALA A 16 -12.82 -0.69 5.88
C ALA A 16 -11.84 0.40 6.29
N ALA A 17 -12.07 1.59 5.75
CA ALA A 17 -11.62 2.79 6.41
C ALA A 17 -12.28 2.81 7.81
N THR A 18 -11.44 3.04 8.82
CA THR A 18 -11.78 3.38 10.22
C THR A 18 -12.48 2.32 11.07
N GLY A 19 -11.81 1.86 12.12
CA GLY A 19 -12.46 1.71 13.43
C GLY A 19 -12.49 0.32 14.07
N ASP A 20 -12.99 -0.70 13.38
CA ASP A 20 -13.55 -1.89 14.07
C ASP A 20 -12.74 -3.18 13.94
N TYR A 21 -11.45 -3.11 13.62
CA TYR A 21 -10.58 -4.28 13.74
C TYR A 21 -10.27 -4.56 15.22
N PRO A 22 -10.29 -5.84 15.66
CA PRO A 22 -9.83 -6.19 17.00
C PRO A 22 -8.42 -5.63 17.22
N PRO A 23 -8.03 -5.25 18.44
CA PRO A 23 -6.73 -4.62 18.71
C PRO A 23 -5.53 -5.47 18.23
N SER A 24 -5.72 -6.78 18.03
CA SER A 24 -4.76 -7.71 17.44
C SER A 24 -4.57 -7.59 15.92
N LEU A 25 -5.47 -6.92 15.20
CA LEU A 25 -5.45 -6.77 13.74
C LEU A 25 -5.44 -5.29 13.33
N ARG A 26 -4.86 -4.41 14.15
CA ARG A 26 -4.60 -3.04 13.72
C ARG A 26 -3.47 -3.02 12.71
N SER A 27 -3.68 -2.30 11.61
CA SER A 27 -2.60 -2.01 10.68
C SER A 27 -1.44 -1.32 11.42
N PRO A 28 -0.18 -1.66 11.10
CA PRO A 28 0.97 -1.04 11.77
C PRO A 28 1.13 0.45 11.44
N TRP A 29 0.51 0.90 10.33
CA TRP A 29 0.39 2.29 9.91
C TRP A 29 -0.95 2.89 10.38
N ARG A 30 -0.94 4.19 10.65
CA ARG A 30 -2.14 4.98 10.97
C ARG A 30 -2.66 5.69 9.73
N ALA A 31 -3.97 5.91 9.67
CA ALA A 31 -4.61 6.64 8.56
C ALA A 31 -4.01 8.05 8.37
N ALA A 32 -3.65 8.73 9.46
CA ALA A 32 -2.98 10.03 9.41
C ALA A 32 -1.64 9.98 8.68
N GLU A 33 -0.87 8.91 8.87
CA GLU A 33 0.43 8.77 8.21
C GLU A 33 0.26 8.42 6.74
N VAL A 34 -0.70 7.57 6.40
CA VAL A 34 -1.05 7.31 4.98
C VAL A 34 -1.44 8.63 4.29
N ARG A 35 -2.29 9.45 4.93
CA ARG A 35 -2.64 10.78 4.40
C ARG A 35 -1.41 11.67 4.21
N GLN A 36 -0.47 11.66 5.15
CA GLN A 36 0.78 12.42 5.03
C GLN A 36 1.60 11.96 3.83
N VAL A 37 1.77 10.65 3.62
CA VAL A 37 2.47 10.12 2.44
C VAL A 37 1.78 10.55 1.14
N LEU A 38 0.45 10.56 1.10
CA LEU A 38 -0.29 10.97 -0.10
C LEU A 38 -0.14 12.46 -0.43
N LEU A 39 0.10 13.31 0.57
CA LEU A 39 0.22 14.77 0.40
C LEU A 39 1.66 15.23 0.19
N GLU A 40 2.61 14.60 0.88
CA GLU A 40 4.01 15.07 0.99
C GLU A 40 5.03 14.01 0.52
N GLY A 41 4.57 12.79 0.29
CA GLY A 41 5.42 11.69 -0.15
C GLY A 41 5.90 11.85 -1.59
N SER A 42 6.86 11.02 -1.96
CA SER A 42 7.42 10.97 -3.31
C SER A 42 6.97 9.70 -4.02
N ILE A 43 6.61 9.81 -5.29
CA ILE A 43 6.41 8.64 -6.15
C ILE A 43 7.78 8.01 -6.41
N ILE A 44 7.91 6.72 -6.13
CA ILE A 44 9.16 5.95 -6.30
C ILE A 44 9.04 4.85 -7.37
N GLU A 45 7.84 4.37 -7.65
CA GLU A 45 7.54 3.50 -8.80
C GLU A 45 6.23 3.96 -9.44
N ASP A 46 6.17 3.94 -10.77
CA ASP A 46 4.97 4.27 -11.54
C ASP A 46 4.55 3.05 -12.37
N TYR A 47 3.26 2.73 -12.36
CA TYR A 47 2.66 1.58 -13.02
C TYR A 47 1.51 2.05 -13.92
N PRO A 48 1.81 2.70 -15.05
CA PRO A 48 0.80 3.29 -15.91
C PRO A 48 -0.14 2.24 -16.54
N GLU A 49 0.33 1.00 -16.71
CA GLU A 49 -0.35 -0.11 -17.37
C GLU A 49 -0.90 -1.19 -16.41
N ASP A 50 -1.01 -0.89 -15.11
CA ASP A 50 -1.62 -1.82 -14.16
C ASP A 50 -3.04 -2.20 -14.61
N ALA A 51 -3.40 -3.48 -14.52
CA ALA A 51 -4.70 -4.03 -14.94
C ALA A 51 -5.90 -3.33 -14.26
N ARG A 52 -5.67 -2.61 -13.17
CA ARG A 52 -6.68 -1.83 -12.41
C ARG A 52 -6.69 -0.33 -12.78
N GLY A 53 -5.92 0.05 -13.80
CA GLY A 53 -5.63 1.41 -14.25
C GLY A 53 -4.38 1.99 -13.59
N SER A 54 -3.88 3.10 -14.14
CA SER A 54 -2.60 3.71 -13.75
C SER A 54 -2.49 3.90 -12.23
N SER A 55 -1.51 3.20 -11.64
CA SER A 55 -1.23 3.19 -10.22
C SER A 55 0.23 3.57 -9.97
N CYS A 56 0.56 4.02 -8.78
CA CYS A 56 1.92 4.36 -8.40
C CYS A 56 2.21 3.96 -6.95
N LEU A 57 3.49 3.71 -6.66
CA LEU A 57 4.00 3.48 -5.33
C LEU A 57 4.62 4.78 -4.81
N MET A 58 4.08 5.29 -3.71
CA MET A 58 4.60 6.44 -2.99
C MET A 58 5.34 6.00 -1.74
N LEU A 59 6.45 6.68 -1.44
CA LEU A 59 7.18 6.61 -0.19
C LEU A 59 7.02 7.93 0.56
N GLY A 60 6.70 7.84 1.83
CA GLY A 60 6.88 8.93 2.77
C GLY A 60 7.23 8.40 4.15
N PHE A 61 7.30 9.31 5.10
CA PHE A 61 7.71 9.00 6.47
C PHE A 61 6.63 9.48 7.42
N GLY A 62 6.17 8.58 8.29
CA GLY A 62 5.23 8.90 9.37
C GLY A 62 5.93 9.47 10.59
N THR A 63 5.31 9.33 11.76
CA THR A 63 5.92 9.77 13.02
C THR A 63 7.22 8.99 13.29
N ASN A 64 8.23 9.67 13.84
CA ASN A 64 9.56 9.10 14.16
C ASN A 64 10.31 8.54 12.93
N GLU A 65 10.21 9.22 11.78
CA GLU A 65 10.91 8.85 10.54
C GLU A 65 10.59 7.41 10.07
N ARG A 66 9.42 6.91 10.44
CA ARG A 66 9.01 5.56 10.08
C ARG A 66 8.62 5.51 8.59
N PRO A 67 9.30 4.71 7.76
CA PRO A 67 8.99 4.66 6.33
C PRO A 67 7.64 3.99 6.09
N ILE A 68 6.86 4.55 5.18
CA ILE A 68 5.55 4.01 4.80
C ILE A 68 5.45 4.04 3.28
N HIS A 69 5.14 2.88 2.73
CA HIS A 69 4.84 2.69 1.32
C HIS A 69 3.34 2.67 1.13
N VAL A 70 2.85 3.45 0.18
CA VAL A 70 1.44 3.53 -0.20
C VAL A 70 1.34 3.29 -1.69
N VAL A 71 0.60 2.26 -2.09
CA VAL A 71 0.21 2.09 -3.49
C VAL A 71 -1.14 2.76 -3.67
N CYS A 72 -1.22 3.70 -4.60
CA CYS A 72 -2.45 4.41 -4.91
C CYS A 72 -2.65 4.57 -6.41
N ALA A 73 -3.91 4.80 -6.81
CA ALA A 73 -4.27 5.07 -8.19
C ALA A 73 -5.13 6.33 -8.26
N ALA A 74 -4.72 7.28 -9.10
CA ALA A 74 -5.50 8.48 -9.36
C ALA A 74 -6.67 8.13 -10.29
N LYS A 75 -7.88 8.51 -9.89
CA LYS A 75 -9.09 8.48 -10.71
C LYS A 75 -9.58 9.92 -10.92
N GLN A 76 -10.55 10.10 -11.81
CA GLN A 76 -11.01 11.44 -12.23
C GLN A 76 -11.45 12.34 -11.06
N GLU A 77 -12.08 11.77 -10.03
CA GLU A 77 -12.68 12.54 -8.93
C GLU A 77 -12.07 12.22 -7.55
N TYR A 78 -11.25 11.16 -7.45
CA TYR A 78 -10.70 10.71 -6.17
C TYR A 78 -9.42 9.89 -6.35
N LEU A 79 -8.66 9.76 -5.26
CA LEU A 79 -7.49 8.90 -5.17
C LEU A 79 -7.86 7.62 -4.43
N VAL A 80 -7.56 6.46 -5.04
CA VAL A 80 -7.75 5.16 -4.40
C VAL A 80 -6.46 4.73 -3.74
N VAL A 81 -6.50 4.47 -2.43
CA VAL A 81 -5.42 3.74 -1.75
C VAL A 81 -5.67 2.25 -1.94
N ILE A 82 -4.78 1.59 -2.67
CA ILE A 82 -4.85 0.15 -2.96
C ILE A 82 -4.26 -0.63 -1.78
N THR A 83 -3.10 -0.22 -1.28
CA THR A 83 -2.48 -0.81 -0.09
C THR A 83 -1.51 0.17 0.57
N ALA A 84 -1.29 -0.01 1.86
CA ALA A 84 -0.23 0.66 2.60
C ALA A 84 0.53 -0.36 3.46
N TYR A 85 1.85 -0.22 3.57
CA TYR A 85 2.70 -1.13 4.34
C TYR A 85 4.00 -0.46 4.78
N LEU A 86 4.65 -1.05 5.79
CA LEU A 86 6.01 -0.67 6.18
C LEU A 86 7.00 -1.44 5.27
N PRO A 87 7.91 -0.78 4.55
CA PRO A 87 8.84 -1.47 3.67
C PRO A 87 9.84 -2.32 4.47
N ASP A 88 10.07 -3.54 3.98
CA ASP A 88 11.01 -4.49 4.57
C ASP A 88 12.47 -4.13 4.19
N PRO A 89 13.35 -3.82 5.17
CA PRO A 89 14.76 -3.53 4.90
C PRO A 89 15.51 -4.65 4.17
N ALA A 90 15.04 -5.90 4.22
CA ALA A 90 15.62 -6.99 3.46
C ALA A 90 15.36 -6.88 1.94
N ARG A 91 14.23 -6.27 1.56
CA ARG A 91 13.78 -6.14 0.16
C ARG A 91 14.11 -4.79 -0.47
N TRP A 92 14.43 -3.79 0.34
CA TRP A 92 14.67 -2.42 -0.09
C TRP A 92 16.08 -1.95 0.27
N GLU A 93 16.65 -1.10 -0.58
CA GLU A 93 17.89 -0.39 -0.28
C GLU A 93 17.71 0.60 0.88
N PRO A 94 18.80 1.04 1.54
CA PRO A 94 18.74 2.14 2.49
C PRO A 94 18.01 3.35 1.92
N GLY A 95 17.05 3.88 2.67
CA GLY A 95 16.18 4.97 2.22
C GLY A 95 14.90 4.51 1.51
N PHE A 96 14.69 3.20 1.32
CA PHE A 96 13.42 2.58 0.90
C PHE A 96 12.88 3.00 -0.47
N LYS A 97 13.68 3.70 -1.29
CA LYS A 97 13.26 4.17 -2.63
C LYS A 97 13.41 3.13 -3.73
N ARG A 98 14.36 2.20 -3.58
CA ARG A 98 14.71 1.21 -4.62
C ARG A 98 14.67 -0.20 -4.05
N ARG A 99 14.12 -1.12 -4.83
CA ARG A 99 14.15 -2.56 -4.51
C ARG A 99 15.56 -3.08 -4.66
N LYS A 100 15.95 -3.99 -3.76
CA LYS A 100 17.15 -4.81 -3.95
C LYS A 100 16.87 -5.80 -5.07
N ASN A 101 17.58 -5.67 -6.18
CA ASN A 101 17.62 -6.72 -7.19
C ASN A 101 18.53 -7.82 -6.62
N GLY A 102 17.93 -8.97 -6.31
CA GLY A 102 18.66 -10.16 -5.87
C GLY A 102 19.50 -10.76 -6.98
#